data_AF-A0A3M1KZ18-F1
#
_entry.id   AF-A0A3M1KZ18-F1
#
_cell.length_a   1.000
_cell.length_b   1.000
_cell.length_c   1.000
_cell.angle_alpha   90.00
_cell.angle_beta   90.00
_cell.angle_gamma   90.00
#
_symmetry.space_group_name_H-M   'P 1'
#
loop_
_entity.id
_entity.type
_entity.pdbx_description
1 polymer ?
#
loop_
_entity_poly.entity_id
_entity_poly.type
_entity_poly.pdbx_seq_one_letter_code
_entity_poly.pdbx_strand_id
1 'polypeptide(L)' 'LQLFERIVPLPHPRWVMQYRRKRLSEFVEAYRRAIEQALS' A
#
# COMPACT_ATOMS: atom_id res chain seq x y z
N LEU A 1 -21.36 -9.14 -10.67
CA LEU A 1 -20.66 -7.87 -10.98
C LEU A 1 -19.19 -8.06 -10.64
N GLN A 2 -18.30 -7.90 -11.62
CA GLN A 2 -16.85 -7.85 -11.41
C GLN A 2 -16.43 -6.40 -11.60
N LEU A 3 -16.37 -5.65 -10.50
CA LEU A 3 -16.19 -4.19 -10.53
C LEU A 3 -14.75 -3.76 -10.81
N PHE A 4 -13.79 -4.64 -10.52
CA PHE A 4 -12.36 -4.35 -10.66
C PHE A 4 -11.66 -5.54 -11.30
N GLU A 5 -10.71 -5.26 -12.19
CA GLU A 5 -9.85 -6.26 -12.81
C GLU A 5 -8.80 -6.80 -11.83
N ARG A 6 -8.23 -5.92 -11.01
CA ARG A 6 -7.21 -6.26 -10.01
C ARG A 6 -7.37 -5.43 -8.74
N ILE A 7 -7.19 -6.06 -7.59
CA ILE A 7 -7.13 -5.40 -6.27
C ILE A 7 -5.76 -5.70 -5.66
N VAL A 8 -5.04 -4.65 -5.28
CA VAL A 8 -3.73 -4.77 -4.62
C VAL A 8 -3.88 -4.39 -3.13
N PRO A 9 -3.77 -5.34 -2.19
CA PRO A 9 -3.88 -5.02 -0.77
C PRO A 9 -2.59 -4.38 -0.27
N LEU A 10 -2.74 -3.28 0.49
CA LEU A 10 -1.64 -2.62 1.19
C LEU A 10 -1.92 -2.55 2.70
N PRO A 11 -0.89 -2.59 3.57
CA PRO A 11 -1.07 -2.49 5.01
C PRO A 11 -1.75 -1.18 5.39
N HIS A 12 -2.75 -1.15 6.28
CA HIS A 12 -3.46 0.08 6.60
C HIS A 12 -2.56 1.14 7.27
N PRO A 13 -2.63 2.45 6.91
CA PRO A 13 -1.77 3.50 7.49
C PRO A 13 -1.78 3.55 9.02
N ARG A 14 -2.96 3.48 9.64
CA ARG A 14 -3.09 3.36 11.12
C ARG A 14 -2.27 2.20 11.69
N TRP A 15 -2.31 1.02 11.08
CA TRP A 15 -1.55 -0.13 11.58
C TRP A 15 -0.05 0.09 11.42
N VAL A 16 0.38 0.67 10.30
CA VAL A 16 1.78 1.04 10.07
C VAL A 16 2.25 2.02 11.15
N MET A 17 1.48 3.07 11.39
CA MET A 17 1.82 4.11 12.35
C MET A 17 1.79 3.63 13.81
N GLN A 18 0.85 2.75 14.16
CA GLN A 18 0.71 2.22 15.52
C GLN A 18 1.74 1.13 15.85
N TYR A 19 2.07 0.25 14.90
CA TYR A 19 2.85 -0.97 15.21
C TYR A 19 4.14 -1.13 14.40
N ARG A 20 4.36 -0.32 13.36
CA ARG A 20 5.50 -0.48 12.43
C ARG A 20 6.23 0.84 12.13
N ARG A 21 6.05 1.87 12.96
CA ARG A 21 6.63 3.21 12.75
C ARG A 21 8.14 3.20 12.47
N LYS A 22 8.92 2.34 13.13
CA LYS A 22 10.38 2.20 12.91
C LYS A 22 10.75 1.77 11.48
N ARG A 23 9.83 1.15 10.75
CA ARG A 23 9.99 0.67 9.37
C ARG A 23 9.16 1.49 8.37
N LEU A 24 8.74 2.71 8.73
CA LEU A 24 7.82 3.53 7.93
C LEU A 24 8.29 3.69 6.46
N SER A 25 9.58 3.90 6.23
CA SER A 25 10.16 4.08 4.90
C SER A 25 9.85 2.93 3.94
N GLU A 26 9.90 1.69 4.43
CA GLU A 26 9.57 0.49 3.64
C GLU A 26 8.12 0.51 3.17
N PHE A 27 7.20 0.92 4.06
CA PHE A 27 5.78 1.00 3.71
C PHE A 27 5.50 2.14 2.75
N VAL A 28 6.12 3.32 2.92
CA VAL A 28 5.96 4.42 1.95
C VAL A 28 6.40 3.98 0.56
N GLU A 29 7.53 3.27 0.46
CA GLU A 29 8.03 2.75 -0.81
C GLU A 29 7.10 1.68 -1.41
N ALA A 30 6.55 0.79 -0.59
CA ALA A 30 5.57 -0.21 -1.05
C ALA A 30 4.30 0.45 -1.63
N TYR A 31 3.81 1.52 -1.01
CA TYR A 31 2.66 2.26 -1.49
C TYR A 31 2.97 2.99 -2.80
N ARG A 32 4.12 3.68 -2.87
CA ARG A 32 4.56 4.37 -4.08
C ARG A 32 4.58 3.41 -5.27
N ARG A 33 5.21 2.25 -5.11
CA ARG A 33 5.28 1.22 -6.16
C ARG A 33 3.91 0.71 -6.58
N ALA A 34 3.02 0.43 -5.61
CA ALA A 34 1.68 -0.06 -5.92
C ALA A 34 0.85 0.96 -6.70
N ILE A 35 0.99 2.25 -6.37
CA ILE A 35 0.34 3.35 -7.10
C ILE A 35 0.94 3.49 -8.50
N GLU A 36 2.27 3.47 -8.64
CA GLU A 36 2.94 3.51 -9.95
C GLU A 36 2.50 2.36 -10.85
N GLN A 37 2.43 1.14 -10.32
CA GLN A 37 1.93 -0.05 -11.04
C GLN A 37 0.45 0.00 -11.38
N ALA A 38 -0.32 0.89 -10.77
CA ALA A 38 -1.73 1.10 -11.09
C ALA A 38 -1.93 2.22 -12.12
N LEU A 39 -0.96 3.13 -12.24
CA LEU A 39 -0.96 4.22 -13.21
C LEU A 39 -0.31 3.84 -14.56
N SER A 40 0.59 2.86 -14.56
CA SER A 40 1.22 2.28 -15.76
C SER A 40 0.33 1.23 -16.42
#